data_AF-A0AAE2V2U1-F1
#
_entry.id   AF-A0AAE2V2U1-F1
#
_cell.length_a   1.000
_cell.length_b   1.000
_cell.length_c   1.000
_cell.angle_alpha   90.00
_cell.angle_beta   90.00
_cell.angle_gamma   90.00
#
_symmetry.space_group_name_H-M   'P 1'
#
loop_
_entity.id
_entity.type
_entity.pdbx_description
1 polymer ?
#
loop_
_entity_poly.entity_id
_entity_poly.type
_entity_poly.pdbx_seq_one_letter_code
_entity_poly.pdbx_strand_id
1 'polypeptide(L)'
;MHFKDDKERLKYNNEGFKLKNDYFSFKNNKMGCLYESCTGKAVNSHSISKKSSLISICENNEVLACKSIRNKEELTFDFKRVGINEATTFKGFCGEHEKLFEKLDKEKIGDLKDLLLQVYRCIGFACYNEGIMRALEKQQKERLKNYYNIDKLENRNSDLQKFLNETIEQASANKVSGFHRLRKVMAKYMELVNSLSDLDNRKIADIDRFENESINHIIRFKRVREQIPVALLNNFSYFYGERNCDIFFIAIPYENCTDIIMVIERDPGINCEEYWEYSTESDIRTLNLVETIMMMSEFWFIKPSVINSMSKERQEIIKNDIWFASERKHFEPYDMSIFDEVRKKLISECDDRTISMELDKINNIPYRENLEFRKEKMHKEMNRQYTQIMAKGR
;
A
#
# COMPACT_ATOMS: atom_id res chain seq x y z
N MET A 1 13.46 -11.92 -18.41
CA MET A 1 12.61 -12.68 -19.34
C MET A 1 13.21 -12.54 -20.74
N HIS A 2 13.75 -13.62 -21.32
CA HIS A 2 14.25 -13.59 -22.71
C HIS A 2 13.08 -13.90 -23.65
N PHE A 3 12.62 -12.90 -24.39
CA PHE A 3 11.64 -13.09 -25.47
C PHE A 3 12.37 -13.59 -26.72
N LYS A 4 11.80 -14.57 -27.42
CA LYS A 4 12.41 -15.17 -28.62
C LYS A 4 12.42 -14.20 -29.80
N ASP A 5 11.45 -13.31 -29.85
CA ASP A 5 11.33 -12.24 -30.85
C ASP A 5 10.45 -11.09 -30.34
N ASP A 6 10.41 -10.01 -31.11
CA ASP A 6 9.58 -8.83 -30.84
C ASP A 6 8.08 -9.14 -30.87
N LYS A 7 7.64 -10.18 -31.58
CA LYS A 7 6.23 -10.60 -31.61
C LYS A 7 5.82 -11.21 -30.27
N GLU A 8 6.66 -12.04 -29.66
CA GLU A 8 6.43 -12.64 -28.35
C GLU A 8 6.42 -11.57 -27.25
N ARG A 9 7.34 -10.59 -27.34
CA ARG A 9 7.38 -9.42 -26.45
C ARG A 9 6.12 -8.55 -26.59
N LEU A 10 5.71 -8.23 -27.82
CA LEU A 10 4.50 -7.44 -28.09
C LEU A 10 3.22 -8.16 -27.61
N LYS A 11 3.17 -9.48 -27.75
CA LYS A 11 2.04 -10.29 -27.27
C LYS A 11 1.97 -10.35 -25.75
N TYR A 12 3.10 -10.50 -25.06
CA TYR A 12 3.18 -10.37 -23.60
C TYR A 12 2.72 -8.98 -23.12
N ASN A 13 3.12 -7.92 -23.82
CA ASN A 13 2.67 -6.56 -23.53
C ASN A 13 1.16 -6.40 -23.69
N ASN A 14 0.58 -6.94 -24.77
CA ASN A 14 -0.87 -6.91 -25.01
C ASN A 14 -1.65 -7.67 -23.92
N GLU A 15 -1.14 -8.80 -23.43
CA GLU A 15 -1.77 -9.50 -22.30
C GLU A 15 -1.71 -8.67 -21.01
N GLY A 16 -0.59 -7.98 -20.75
CA GLY A 16 -0.50 -7.02 -19.66
C GLY A 16 -1.48 -5.85 -19.76
N PHE A 17 -1.76 -5.34 -20.97
CA PHE A 17 -2.80 -4.34 -21.21
C PHE A 17 -4.21 -4.89 -20.96
N LYS A 18 -4.51 -6.12 -21.40
CA LYS A 18 -5.79 -6.77 -21.11
C LYS A 18 -6.01 -6.94 -19.61
N LEU A 19 -4.99 -7.32 -18.86
CA LEU A 19 -5.07 -7.46 -17.40
C LEU A 19 -5.36 -6.16 -16.68
N LYS A 20 -4.79 -5.05 -17.17
CA LYS A 20 -5.12 -3.72 -16.67
C LYS A 20 -6.60 -3.39 -16.93
N ASN A 21 -7.12 -3.71 -18.11
CA ASN A 21 -8.55 -3.52 -18.43
C ASN A 21 -9.46 -4.44 -17.59
N ASP A 22 -9.07 -5.70 -17.38
CA ASP A 22 -9.79 -6.61 -16.50
C ASP A 22 -9.79 -6.09 -15.05
N TYR A 23 -8.66 -5.58 -14.54
CA TYR A 23 -8.57 -4.98 -13.20
C TYR A 23 -9.58 -3.85 -13.05
N PHE A 24 -9.64 -2.93 -14.01
CA PHE A 24 -10.62 -1.84 -14.00
C PHE A 24 -12.07 -2.35 -14.12
N SER A 25 -12.31 -3.40 -14.91
CA SER A 25 -13.61 -4.06 -15.02
C SER A 25 -14.05 -4.68 -13.68
N PHE A 26 -13.17 -5.42 -13.00
CA PHE A 26 -13.43 -5.98 -11.68
C PHE A 26 -13.63 -4.91 -10.62
N LYS A 27 -12.83 -3.83 -10.66
CA LYS A 27 -12.99 -2.68 -9.78
C LYS A 27 -14.39 -2.05 -9.90
N ASN A 28 -14.95 -2.06 -11.11
CA ASN A 28 -16.27 -1.50 -11.43
C ASN A 28 -17.42 -2.50 -11.26
N ASN A 29 -17.15 -3.79 -11.07
CA ASN A 29 -18.17 -4.80 -10.86
C ASN A 29 -18.82 -4.68 -9.47
N LYS A 30 -20.10 -5.06 -9.39
CA LYS A 30 -20.86 -5.07 -8.13
C LYS A 30 -20.35 -6.20 -7.24
N MET A 31 -19.46 -5.88 -6.30
CA MET A 31 -19.01 -6.80 -5.25
C MET A 31 -20.00 -6.87 -4.09
N GLY A 32 -20.00 -7.99 -3.37
CA GLY A 32 -20.72 -8.12 -2.10
C GLY A 32 -20.01 -7.36 -0.98
N CYS A 33 -20.77 -7.02 0.06
CA CYS A 33 -20.22 -6.37 1.26
C CYS A 33 -19.14 -7.25 1.93
N LEU A 34 -18.09 -6.60 2.45
CA LEU A 34 -17.03 -7.25 3.21
C LEU A 34 -17.41 -7.57 4.66
N TYR A 35 -18.45 -6.93 5.20
CA TYR A 35 -18.98 -7.25 6.52
C TYR A 35 -19.44 -8.71 6.58
N GLU A 36 -19.12 -9.39 7.68
CA GLU A 36 -19.37 -10.82 7.83
C GLU A 36 -20.86 -11.15 7.75
N SER A 37 -21.20 -12.23 7.03
CA SER A 37 -22.58 -12.67 6.79
C SER A 37 -23.50 -11.65 6.08
N CYS A 38 -22.99 -10.51 5.60
CA CYS A 38 -23.78 -9.55 4.85
C CYS A 38 -23.96 -9.98 3.38
N THR A 39 -25.21 -10.03 2.91
CA THR A 39 -25.57 -10.30 1.51
C THR A 39 -25.80 -9.03 0.69
N GLY A 40 -25.66 -7.86 1.30
CA GLY A 40 -25.84 -6.56 0.67
C GLY A 40 -24.78 -6.28 -0.41
N LYS A 41 -25.15 -5.46 -1.40
CA LYS A 41 -24.23 -5.02 -2.46
C LYS A 41 -23.35 -3.88 -1.94
N ALA A 42 -22.06 -3.95 -2.21
CA ALA A 42 -21.12 -2.90 -1.83
C ALA A 42 -21.37 -1.62 -2.65
N VAL A 43 -21.27 -0.48 -1.97
CA VAL A 43 -21.27 0.86 -2.56
C VAL A 43 -19.83 1.36 -2.66
N ASN A 44 -19.63 2.63 -3.07
CA ASN A 44 -18.30 3.23 -3.06
C ASN A 44 -17.95 3.69 -1.65
N SER A 45 -17.02 3.00 -1.01
CA SER A 45 -16.46 3.33 0.30
C SER A 45 -15.13 4.06 0.12
N HIS A 46 -14.79 4.97 1.04
CA HIS A 46 -13.48 5.63 1.09
C HIS A 46 -12.61 4.98 2.17
N SER A 47 -11.40 4.50 1.89
CA SER A 47 -10.55 3.92 2.96
C SER A 47 -10.01 4.98 3.92
N ILE A 48 -9.81 6.21 3.44
CA ILE A 48 -9.54 7.40 4.25
C ILE A 48 -10.62 8.43 3.92
N SER A 49 -11.24 9.02 4.95
CA SER A 49 -12.42 9.85 4.74
C SER A 49 -12.21 10.98 3.75
N LYS A 50 -13.15 11.14 2.82
CA LYS A 50 -13.20 12.30 1.94
C LYS A 50 -13.38 13.61 2.71
N LYS A 51 -14.37 13.62 3.61
CA LYS A 51 -14.89 14.85 4.22
C LYS A 51 -13.99 15.37 5.33
N SER A 52 -13.58 14.51 6.26
CA SER A 52 -12.73 14.91 7.39
C SER A 52 -11.26 14.99 7.02
N SER A 53 -10.80 14.27 5.98
CA SER A 53 -9.38 14.18 5.62
C SER A 53 -9.06 14.69 4.21
N LEU A 54 -9.48 14.03 3.13
CA LEU A 54 -8.99 14.35 1.77
C LEU A 54 -9.27 15.80 1.34
N ILE A 55 -10.37 16.41 1.77
CA ILE A 55 -10.67 17.82 1.50
C ILE A 55 -9.55 18.74 2.00
N SER A 56 -8.93 18.40 3.15
CA SER A 56 -7.87 19.22 3.77
C SER A 56 -6.56 19.28 2.97
N ILE A 57 -6.38 18.37 2.00
CA ILE A 57 -5.20 18.30 1.14
C ILE A 57 -5.52 18.43 -0.35
N CYS A 58 -6.78 18.71 -0.73
CA CYS A 58 -7.16 18.82 -2.13
C CYS A 58 -6.98 20.25 -2.67
N GLU A 59 -6.76 20.35 -3.98
CA GLU A 59 -6.78 21.60 -4.72
C GLU A 59 -7.69 21.41 -5.93
N ASN A 60 -8.66 22.31 -6.13
CA ASN A 60 -9.68 22.18 -7.17
C ASN A 60 -10.45 20.84 -7.10
N ASN A 61 -10.75 20.35 -5.90
CA ASN A 61 -11.37 19.04 -5.64
C ASN A 61 -10.56 17.83 -6.14
N GLU A 62 -9.25 18.00 -6.30
CA GLU A 62 -8.34 16.96 -6.76
C GLU A 62 -7.12 16.84 -5.85
N VAL A 63 -6.56 15.63 -5.82
CA VAL A 63 -5.27 15.30 -5.22
C VAL A 63 -4.37 14.71 -6.29
N LEU A 64 -3.06 14.63 -6.06
CA LEU A 64 -2.15 13.90 -6.94
C LEU A 64 -1.93 12.48 -6.41
N ALA A 65 -1.85 11.52 -7.32
CA ALA A 65 -1.39 10.16 -7.03
C ALA A 65 -0.26 9.80 -7.99
N CYS A 66 0.74 9.07 -7.51
CA CYS A 66 1.71 8.41 -8.37
C CYS A 66 1.04 7.19 -9.02
N LYS A 67 1.03 7.11 -10.34
CA LYS A 67 0.40 6.00 -11.06
C LYS A 67 1.36 5.39 -12.07
N SER A 68 1.38 4.06 -12.11
CA SER A 68 2.00 3.31 -13.20
C SER A 68 1.27 3.54 -14.55
N ILE A 69 2.01 4.12 -15.50
CA ILE A 69 1.61 4.34 -16.89
C ILE A 69 2.33 3.33 -17.76
N ARG A 70 1.59 2.64 -18.60
CA ARG A 70 2.16 1.72 -19.58
C ARG A 70 2.00 2.31 -20.97
N ASN A 71 3.12 2.62 -21.62
CA ASN A 71 3.18 3.13 -22.98
C ASN A 71 3.88 2.10 -23.86
N LYS A 72 3.10 1.31 -24.62
CA LYS A 72 3.58 0.19 -25.45
C LYS A 72 4.47 -0.80 -24.68
N GLU A 73 5.77 -0.52 -24.64
CA GLU A 73 6.84 -1.36 -24.10
C GLU A 73 7.38 -0.90 -22.75
N GLU A 74 7.13 0.35 -22.37
CA GLU A 74 7.66 0.93 -21.13
C GLU A 74 6.55 1.08 -20.10
N LEU A 75 6.86 0.70 -18.87
CA LEU A 75 6.07 1.06 -17.70
C LEU A 75 6.88 2.15 -16.98
N THR A 76 6.23 3.27 -16.72
CA THR A 76 6.80 4.44 -16.05
C THR A 76 5.85 4.88 -14.94
N PHE A 77 6.32 5.66 -13.99
CA PHE A 77 5.46 6.32 -13.02
C PHE A 77 5.26 7.78 -13.40
N ASP A 78 4.07 8.31 -13.14
CA ASP A 78 3.78 9.72 -13.32
C ASP A 78 2.75 10.20 -12.31
N PHE A 79 2.74 11.50 -12.03
CA PHE A 79 1.77 12.11 -11.15
C PHE A 79 0.49 12.44 -11.92
N LYS A 80 -0.64 11.93 -11.43
CA LYS A 80 -1.96 12.18 -12.03
C LYS A 80 -2.89 12.81 -11.02
N ARG A 81 -3.67 13.78 -11.50
CA ARG A 81 -4.82 14.33 -10.78
C ARG A 81 -5.86 13.23 -10.61
N VAL A 82 -6.40 13.15 -9.41
CA VAL A 82 -7.47 12.22 -9.03
C VAL A 82 -8.50 13.03 -8.25
N GLY A 83 -9.76 12.97 -8.69
CA GLY A 83 -10.85 13.63 -7.97
C GLY A 83 -11.03 13.03 -6.57
N ILE A 84 -11.35 13.85 -5.58
CA ILE A 84 -11.55 13.38 -4.19
C ILE A 84 -12.70 12.36 -4.03
N ASN A 85 -13.61 12.28 -5.00
CA ASN A 85 -14.65 11.26 -5.04
C ASN A 85 -14.15 9.88 -5.52
N GLU A 86 -12.94 9.82 -6.09
CA GLU A 86 -12.29 8.60 -6.57
C GLU A 86 -11.10 8.20 -5.69
N ALA A 87 -10.40 9.19 -5.13
CA ALA A 87 -9.26 8.97 -4.24
C ALA A 87 -9.64 8.07 -3.06
N THR A 88 -8.79 7.10 -2.76
CA THR A 88 -8.98 6.09 -1.69
C THR A 88 -10.26 5.25 -1.80
N THR A 89 -10.98 5.28 -2.93
CA THR A 89 -12.26 4.57 -3.03
C THR A 89 -12.15 3.11 -3.42
N PHE A 90 -13.06 2.30 -2.88
CA PHE A 90 -13.18 0.86 -3.17
C PHE A 90 -14.62 0.36 -2.94
N LYS A 91 -14.95 -0.82 -3.49
CA LYS A 91 -16.25 -1.47 -3.29
C LYS A 91 -16.22 -2.41 -2.08
N GLY A 92 -16.14 -1.83 -0.89
CA GLY A 92 -15.98 -2.56 0.37
C GLY A 92 -17.27 -2.89 1.10
N PHE A 93 -18.09 -1.87 1.39
CA PHE A 93 -19.23 -2.01 2.30
C PHE A 93 -20.55 -1.62 1.63
N CYS A 94 -21.66 -2.21 2.06
CA CYS A 94 -22.99 -1.78 1.60
C CYS A 94 -23.38 -0.47 2.28
N GLY A 95 -24.46 0.17 1.81
CA GLY A 95 -24.92 1.44 2.38
C GLY A 95 -25.24 1.38 3.88
N GLU A 96 -25.64 0.22 4.40
CA GLU A 96 -25.87 0.04 5.83
C GLU A 96 -24.55 0.02 6.62
N HIS A 97 -23.57 -0.76 6.17
CA HIS A 97 -22.29 -0.89 6.88
C HIS A 97 -21.35 0.29 6.66
N GLU A 98 -21.59 1.15 5.65
CA GLU A 98 -20.91 2.46 5.59
C GLU A 98 -21.25 3.34 6.80
N LYS A 99 -22.42 3.15 7.44
CA LYS A 99 -22.81 3.94 8.61
C LYS A 99 -21.88 3.75 9.81
N LEU A 100 -21.18 2.61 9.88
CA LEU A 100 -20.16 2.35 10.89
C LEU A 100 -19.07 3.43 10.91
N PHE A 101 -18.82 4.08 9.77
CA PHE A 101 -17.75 5.07 9.61
C PHE A 101 -18.26 6.52 9.64
N GLU A 102 -19.55 6.76 9.93
CA GLU A 102 -20.13 8.11 9.86
C GLU A 102 -19.42 9.15 10.74
N LYS A 103 -18.95 8.73 11.92
CA LYS A 103 -18.19 9.62 12.82
C LYS A 103 -16.82 9.94 12.24
N LEU A 104 -16.08 8.93 11.77
CA LEU A 104 -14.80 9.10 11.06
C LEU A 104 -14.94 9.98 9.80
N ASP A 105 -16.12 9.99 9.18
CA ASP A 105 -16.42 10.83 8.03
C ASP A 105 -16.78 12.29 8.36
N LYS A 106 -16.90 12.64 9.64
CA LYS A 106 -17.19 14.00 10.11
C LYS A 106 -16.07 14.56 10.98
N GLU A 107 -15.35 13.69 11.67
CA GLU A 107 -14.42 14.04 12.73
C GLU A 107 -13.07 13.31 12.58
N LYS A 108 -12.06 13.79 13.30
CA LYS A 108 -10.80 13.06 13.48
C LYS A 108 -10.98 11.90 14.46
N ILE A 109 -10.07 10.94 14.44
CA ILE A 109 -10.04 9.85 15.43
C ILE A 109 -9.99 10.46 16.83
N GLY A 110 -11.02 10.22 17.65
CA GLY A 110 -11.16 10.79 18.99
C GLY A 110 -10.93 9.79 20.12
N ASP A 111 -11.20 8.51 19.87
CA ASP A 111 -11.15 7.44 20.86
C ASP A 111 -10.71 6.10 20.24
N LEU A 112 -10.60 5.08 21.09
CA LEU A 112 -10.23 3.72 20.67
C LEU A 112 -11.19 3.12 19.62
N LYS A 113 -12.50 3.36 19.75
CA LYS A 113 -13.49 2.79 18.83
C LYS A 113 -13.30 3.37 17.43
N ASP A 114 -13.07 4.67 17.32
CA ASP A 114 -12.71 5.33 16.07
C ASP A 114 -11.43 4.73 15.46
N LEU A 115 -10.39 4.52 16.27
CA LEU A 115 -9.12 3.93 15.84
C LEU A 115 -9.32 2.52 15.27
N LEU A 116 -10.05 1.66 15.98
CA LEU A 116 -10.32 0.29 15.53
C LEU A 116 -11.18 0.26 14.26
N LEU A 117 -12.17 1.15 14.15
CA LEU A 117 -13.00 1.27 12.95
C LEU A 117 -12.19 1.75 11.74
N GLN A 118 -11.26 2.68 11.93
CA GLN A 118 -10.37 3.13 10.86
C GLN A 118 -9.44 1.99 10.42
N VAL A 119 -8.86 1.23 11.36
CA VAL A 119 -8.06 0.04 11.06
C VAL A 119 -8.91 -1.01 10.31
N TYR A 120 -10.12 -1.28 10.76
CA TYR A 120 -11.05 -2.21 10.09
C TYR A 120 -11.34 -1.77 8.63
N ARG A 121 -11.58 -0.47 8.40
CA ARG A 121 -11.79 0.10 7.06
C ARG A 121 -10.56 -0.11 6.16
N CYS A 122 -9.36 0.08 6.71
CA CYS A 122 -8.09 -0.12 6.01
C CYS A 122 -7.80 -1.59 5.67
N ILE A 123 -8.04 -2.53 6.60
CA ILE A 123 -7.93 -3.96 6.34
C ILE A 123 -8.97 -4.38 5.29
N GLY A 124 -10.18 -3.80 5.32
CA GLY A 124 -11.18 -3.97 4.27
C GLY A 124 -10.69 -3.57 2.88
N PHE A 125 -9.99 -2.45 2.78
CA PHE A 125 -9.37 -2.01 1.53
C PHE A 125 -8.32 -3.02 1.02
N ALA A 126 -7.43 -3.50 1.89
CA ALA A 126 -6.44 -4.51 1.52
C ALA A 126 -7.10 -5.84 1.11
N CYS A 127 -8.13 -6.28 1.86
CA CYS A 127 -8.91 -7.47 1.54
C CYS A 127 -9.61 -7.36 0.18
N TYR A 128 -10.12 -6.18 -0.16
CA TYR A 128 -10.70 -5.90 -1.48
C TYR A 128 -9.65 -6.04 -2.60
N ASN A 129 -8.47 -5.44 -2.41
CA ASN A 129 -7.39 -5.52 -3.40
C ASN A 129 -6.92 -6.96 -3.61
N GLU A 130 -6.70 -7.72 -2.53
CA GLU A 130 -6.37 -9.15 -2.61
C GLU A 130 -7.46 -9.95 -3.34
N GLY A 131 -8.73 -9.62 -3.08
CA GLY A 131 -9.86 -10.23 -3.78
C GLY A 131 -9.85 -9.99 -5.30
N ILE A 132 -9.54 -8.76 -5.72
CA ILE A 132 -9.38 -8.43 -7.15
C ILE A 132 -8.18 -9.17 -7.74
N MET A 133 -7.03 -9.14 -7.07
CA MET A 133 -5.81 -9.78 -7.55
C MET A 133 -6.00 -11.28 -7.74
N ARG A 134 -6.68 -11.94 -6.79
CA ARG A 134 -7.07 -13.36 -6.90
C ARG A 134 -7.99 -13.62 -8.10
N ALA A 135 -8.97 -12.74 -8.35
CA ALA A 135 -9.87 -12.90 -9.50
C ALA A 135 -9.12 -12.76 -10.84
N LEU A 136 -8.20 -11.80 -10.93
CA LEU A 136 -7.37 -11.58 -12.12
C LEU A 136 -6.42 -12.74 -12.38
N GLU A 137 -5.81 -13.31 -11.35
CA GLU A 137 -4.94 -14.47 -11.52
C GLU A 137 -5.66 -15.69 -12.04
N LYS A 138 -6.88 -15.95 -11.56
CA LYS A 138 -7.69 -17.03 -12.12
C LYS A 138 -7.88 -16.83 -13.63
N GLN A 139 -8.15 -15.61 -14.07
CA GLN A 139 -8.28 -15.28 -15.49
C GLN A 139 -6.94 -15.40 -16.24
N GLN A 140 -5.82 -14.98 -15.65
CA GLN A 140 -4.48 -15.16 -16.21
C GLN A 140 -4.13 -16.63 -16.39
N LYS A 141 -4.42 -17.47 -15.39
CA LYS A 141 -4.19 -18.92 -15.44
C LYS A 141 -4.91 -19.53 -16.64
N GLU A 142 -6.19 -19.23 -16.82
CA GLU A 142 -6.96 -19.71 -17.97
C GLU A 142 -6.38 -19.21 -19.30
N ARG A 143 -5.96 -17.94 -19.37
CA ARG A 143 -5.34 -17.38 -20.59
C ARG A 143 -3.98 -18.02 -20.92
N LEU A 144 -3.12 -18.23 -19.92
CA LEU A 144 -1.81 -18.86 -20.10
C LEU A 144 -1.95 -20.32 -20.53
N LYS A 145 -2.89 -21.08 -19.92
CA LYS A 145 -3.22 -22.45 -20.36
C LYS A 145 -3.61 -22.50 -21.83
N ASN A 146 -4.49 -21.59 -22.26
CA ASN A 146 -4.91 -21.47 -23.65
C ASN A 146 -3.75 -21.06 -24.58
N TYR A 147 -2.90 -20.13 -24.15
CA TYR A 147 -1.79 -19.62 -24.97
C TYR A 147 -0.73 -20.69 -25.26
N TYR A 148 -0.34 -21.46 -24.25
CA TYR A 148 0.64 -22.54 -24.41
C TYR A 148 0.02 -23.81 -25.01
N ASN A 149 -1.31 -23.84 -25.26
CA ASN A 149 -2.06 -25.07 -25.51
C ASN A 149 -1.58 -26.16 -24.55
N ILE A 150 -1.62 -25.90 -23.24
CA ILE A 150 -1.13 -26.86 -22.24
C ILE A 150 -1.85 -28.21 -22.41
N ASP A 151 -3.12 -28.19 -22.80
CA ASP A 151 -3.93 -29.37 -23.15
C ASP A 151 -3.39 -30.14 -24.38
N LYS A 152 -2.60 -29.52 -25.27
CA LYS A 152 -1.88 -30.21 -26.37
C LYS A 152 -0.43 -30.57 -26.02
N LEU A 153 0.15 -29.97 -24.97
CA LEU A 153 1.46 -30.33 -24.44
C LEU A 153 1.42 -31.62 -23.61
N GLU A 154 0.23 -32.11 -23.26
CA GLU A 154 -0.03 -33.42 -22.63
C GLU A 154 0.74 -34.59 -23.27
N ASN A 155 1.15 -34.45 -24.55
CA ASN A 155 1.81 -35.50 -25.30
C ASN A 155 3.32 -35.32 -25.55
N ARG A 156 4.00 -34.27 -25.05
CA ARG A 156 5.41 -33.99 -25.47
C ARG A 156 6.45 -33.67 -24.40
N ASN A 157 6.10 -33.21 -23.20
CA ASN A 157 7.10 -33.03 -22.12
C ASN A 157 6.46 -32.91 -20.72
N SER A 158 6.38 -34.03 -20.00
CA SER A 158 5.68 -34.15 -18.70
C SER A 158 6.24 -33.24 -17.61
N ASP A 159 7.55 -32.99 -17.63
CA ASP A 159 8.24 -32.31 -16.53
C ASP A 159 8.03 -30.80 -16.58
N LEU A 160 8.06 -30.21 -17.78
CA LEU A 160 7.75 -28.80 -17.98
C LEU A 160 6.28 -28.50 -17.64
N GLN A 161 5.38 -29.43 -17.98
CA GLN A 161 3.95 -29.34 -17.67
C GLN A 161 3.69 -29.40 -16.17
N LYS A 162 4.28 -30.40 -15.48
CA LYS A 162 4.19 -30.54 -14.03
C LYS A 162 4.70 -29.28 -13.32
N PHE A 163 5.87 -28.80 -13.74
CA PHE A 163 6.48 -27.59 -13.19
C PHE A 163 5.61 -26.32 -13.37
N LEU A 164 5.07 -26.12 -14.58
CA LEU A 164 4.16 -24.99 -14.86
C LEU A 164 2.90 -25.07 -14.00
N ASN A 165 2.31 -26.26 -13.86
CA ASN A 165 1.13 -26.46 -13.02
C ASN A 165 1.44 -26.20 -11.54
N GLU A 166 2.54 -26.72 -11.00
CA GLU A 166 2.95 -26.51 -9.61
C GLU A 166 3.24 -25.04 -9.32
N THR A 167 3.96 -24.34 -10.20
CA THR A 167 4.24 -22.90 -10.04
C THR A 167 2.95 -22.06 -10.05
N ILE A 168 2.03 -22.38 -10.97
CA ILE A 168 0.73 -21.71 -11.07
C ILE A 168 -0.15 -22.01 -9.84
N GLU A 169 -0.12 -23.25 -9.33
CA GLU A 169 -0.86 -23.66 -8.14
C GLU A 169 -0.31 -23.03 -6.87
N GLN A 170 1.01 -22.96 -6.69
CA GLN A 170 1.64 -22.28 -5.56
C GLN A 170 1.33 -20.77 -5.55
N ALA A 171 1.44 -20.09 -6.70
CA ALA A 171 1.07 -18.68 -6.82
C ALA A 171 -0.42 -18.45 -6.47
N SER A 172 -1.30 -19.33 -6.95
CA SER A 172 -2.74 -19.29 -6.66
C SER A 172 -3.03 -19.56 -5.17
N ALA A 173 -2.34 -20.52 -4.55
CA ALA A 173 -2.53 -20.89 -3.16
C ALA A 173 -2.12 -19.75 -2.19
N ASN A 174 -1.02 -19.06 -2.49
CA ASN A 174 -0.50 -17.95 -1.66
C ASN A 174 -1.42 -16.71 -1.63
N LYS A 175 -2.16 -16.43 -2.71
CA LYS A 175 -3.11 -15.30 -2.75
C LYS A 175 -4.51 -15.68 -2.29
N VAL A 176 -4.93 -16.92 -2.53
CA VAL A 176 -6.10 -17.49 -1.87
C VAL A 176 -5.92 -17.43 -0.36
N SER A 177 -4.74 -17.76 0.17
CA SER A 177 -4.49 -17.68 1.61
C SER A 177 -4.51 -16.24 2.13
N GLY A 178 -3.93 -15.27 1.40
CA GLY A 178 -3.95 -13.84 1.77
C GLY A 178 -5.36 -13.25 1.95
N PHE A 179 -6.25 -13.43 0.96
CA PHE A 179 -7.64 -12.96 1.06
C PHE A 179 -8.39 -13.56 2.26
N HIS A 180 -8.29 -14.88 2.46
CA HIS A 180 -8.99 -15.54 3.56
C HIS A 180 -8.39 -15.15 4.92
N ARG A 181 -7.07 -14.93 4.99
CA ARG A 181 -6.41 -14.40 6.19
C ARG A 181 -6.97 -13.03 6.55
N LEU A 182 -6.96 -12.07 5.61
CA LEU A 182 -7.48 -10.72 5.87
C LEU A 182 -8.96 -10.74 6.25
N ARG A 183 -9.79 -11.58 5.61
CA ARG A 183 -11.20 -11.78 6.02
C ARG A 183 -11.34 -12.23 7.48
N LYS A 184 -10.52 -13.18 7.93
CA LYS A 184 -10.52 -13.65 9.33
C LYS A 184 -10.07 -12.54 10.28
N VAL A 185 -9.06 -11.76 9.90
CA VAL A 185 -8.62 -10.61 10.70
C VAL A 185 -9.75 -9.58 10.81
N MET A 186 -10.41 -9.23 9.71
CA MET A 186 -11.55 -8.31 9.73
C MET A 186 -12.68 -8.77 10.66
N ALA A 187 -13.04 -10.05 10.62
CA ALA A 187 -14.07 -10.62 11.50
C ALA A 187 -13.72 -10.41 12.97
N LYS A 188 -12.50 -10.78 13.39
CA LYS A 188 -12.02 -10.59 14.76
C LYS A 188 -11.98 -9.13 15.21
N TYR A 189 -11.59 -8.22 14.31
CA TYR A 189 -11.63 -6.78 14.59
C TYR A 189 -13.07 -6.30 14.83
N MET A 190 -14.03 -6.79 14.04
CA MET A 190 -15.43 -6.41 14.22
C MET A 190 -16.04 -7.02 15.49
N GLU A 191 -15.69 -8.25 15.84
CA GLU A 191 -16.04 -8.85 17.13
C GLU A 191 -15.51 -8.00 18.30
N LEU A 192 -14.26 -7.55 18.22
CA LEU A 192 -13.65 -6.66 19.22
C LEU A 192 -14.40 -5.31 19.30
N VAL A 193 -14.66 -4.66 18.16
CA VAL A 193 -15.39 -3.38 18.15
C VAL A 193 -16.80 -3.53 18.73
N ASN A 194 -17.47 -4.66 18.48
CA ASN A 194 -18.80 -4.95 19.04
C ASN A 194 -18.75 -5.33 20.53
N SER A 195 -17.63 -5.84 21.03
CA SER A 195 -17.46 -6.17 22.45
C SER A 195 -16.99 -4.99 23.30
N LEU A 196 -16.45 -3.94 22.66
CA LEU A 196 -16.24 -2.66 23.33
C LEU A 196 -17.58 -2.11 23.79
N SER A 197 -17.79 -2.07 25.11
CA SER A 197 -18.94 -1.38 25.69
C SER A 197 -18.95 0.08 25.23
N ASP A 198 -20.13 0.69 25.10
CA ASP A 198 -20.26 2.14 24.83
C ASP A 198 -19.59 3.03 25.90
N LEU A 199 -19.09 2.42 26.99
CA LEU A 199 -18.36 3.07 28.08
C LEU A 199 -16.83 3.04 27.92
N ASP A 200 -16.24 2.26 26.98
CA ASP A 200 -14.79 2.31 26.72
C ASP A 200 -14.45 3.59 25.95
N ASN A 201 -14.34 4.68 26.73
CA ASN A 201 -14.12 6.05 26.27
C ASN A 201 -12.65 6.44 26.29
N ARG A 202 -11.73 5.47 26.23
CA ARG A 202 -10.29 5.75 26.18
C ARG A 202 -10.01 6.74 25.07
N LYS A 203 -9.54 7.92 25.48
CA LYS A 203 -9.25 9.02 24.55
C LYS A 203 -8.02 8.65 23.76
N ILE A 204 -8.02 9.04 22.49
CA ILE A 204 -6.90 8.76 21.60
C ILE A 204 -5.57 9.36 22.11
N ALA A 205 -5.63 10.43 22.91
CA ALA A 205 -4.45 11.05 23.51
C ALA A 205 -3.71 10.13 24.49
N ASP A 206 -4.42 9.15 25.05
CA ASP A 206 -3.88 8.19 26.02
C ASP A 206 -3.49 6.85 25.36
N ILE A 207 -3.54 6.78 24.02
CA ILE A 207 -3.28 5.55 23.25
C ILE A 207 -2.09 5.80 22.33
N ASP A 208 -0.93 5.31 22.74
CA ASP A 208 0.25 5.16 21.88
C ASP A 208 0.38 3.73 21.32
N ARG A 209 -0.15 2.76 22.08
CA ARG A 209 -0.10 1.33 21.84
C ARG A 209 -1.37 0.67 22.36
N PHE A 210 -1.98 -0.16 21.53
CA PHE A 210 -3.15 -0.96 21.88
C PHE A 210 -2.94 -2.42 21.53
N GLU A 211 -3.27 -3.28 22.48
CA GLU A 211 -3.29 -4.73 22.33
C GLU A 211 -4.55 -5.30 22.98
N ASN A 212 -5.08 -6.37 22.38
CA ASN A 212 -6.18 -7.11 22.95
C ASN A 212 -6.06 -8.58 22.56
N GLU A 213 -6.30 -9.50 23.49
CA GLU A 213 -6.16 -10.95 23.28
C GLU A 213 -7.05 -11.51 22.16
N SER A 214 -8.18 -10.84 21.86
CA SER A 214 -9.07 -11.23 20.77
C SER A 214 -8.45 -11.02 19.38
N ILE A 215 -7.45 -10.14 19.24
CA ILE A 215 -6.75 -9.89 17.98
C ILE A 215 -5.25 -10.23 18.10
N ASN A 216 -4.69 -10.82 17.04
CA ASN A 216 -3.25 -11.11 16.98
C ASN A 216 -2.42 -9.90 16.52
N HIS A 217 -2.89 -8.67 16.76
CA HIS A 217 -2.24 -7.46 16.28
C HIS A 217 -2.00 -6.46 17.41
N ILE A 218 -0.93 -5.71 17.23
CA ILE A 218 -0.57 -4.51 17.99
C ILE A 218 -0.92 -3.32 17.11
N ILE A 219 -1.60 -2.34 17.68
CA ILE A 219 -1.90 -1.07 17.00
C ILE A 219 -1.10 0.01 17.69
N ARG A 220 -0.22 0.69 16.94
CA ARG A 220 0.49 1.87 17.38
C ARG A 220 -0.15 3.12 16.79
N PHE A 221 -0.23 4.18 17.58
CA PHE A 221 -0.83 5.45 17.19
C PHE A 221 0.08 6.63 17.56
N LYS A 222 0.21 7.58 16.64
CA LYS A 222 0.90 8.86 16.87
C LYS A 222 0.14 9.97 16.15
N ARG A 223 -0.11 11.07 16.85
CA ARG A 223 -0.61 12.32 16.25
C ARG A 223 0.54 13.31 16.10
N VAL A 224 0.84 13.69 14.85
CA VAL A 224 1.76 14.76 14.50
C VAL A 224 1.00 16.09 14.55
N ARG A 225 1.59 17.12 15.15
CA ARG A 225 0.91 18.42 15.37
C ARG A 225 0.84 19.31 14.13
N GLU A 226 1.52 18.92 13.05
CA GLU A 226 1.44 19.55 11.74
C GLU A 226 0.68 18.65 10.75
N GLN A 227 0.02 19.27 9.77
CA GLN A 227 -0.49 18.53 8.62
C GLN A 227 0.70 18.11 7.73
N ILE A 228 0.97 16.81 7.66
CA ILE A 228 1.73 16.19 6.59
C ILE A 228 0.74 15.94 5.44
N PRO A 229 0.81 16.67 4.31
CA PRO A 229 -0.27 16.76 3.33
C PRO A 229 -0.33 15.56 2.36
N VAL A 230 -0.43 14.35 2.93
CA VAL A 230 -0.55 13.08 2.21
C VAL A 230 -1.49 12.13 2.94
N ALA A 231 -2.45 11.56 2.21
CA ALA A 231 -3.22 10.41 2.64
C ALA A 231 -2.52 9.14 2.13
N LEU A 232 -2.08 8.30 3.07
CA LEU A 232 -1.24 7.13 2.80
C LEU A 232 -1.89 5.90 3.40
N LEU A 233 -1.96 4.82 2.63
CA LEU A 233 -2.45 3.53 3.10
C LEU A 233 -1.63 2.42 2.46
N ASN A 234 -0.72 1.85 3.22
CA ASN A 234 0.13 0.75 2.76
C ASN A 234 -0.13 -0.52 3.55
N ASN A 235 -0.10 -1.65 2.84
CA ASN A 235 0.02 -2.98 3.43
C ASN A 235 1.31 -3.63 2.93
N PHE A 236 2.19 -3.98 3.85
CA PHE A 236 3.42 -4.72 3.58
C PHE A 236 3.22 -6.16 4.02
N SER A 237 3.33 -7.10 3.08
CA SER A 237 3.34 -8.52 3.40
C SER A 237 4.76 -9.06 3.23
N TYR A 238 5.27 -9.76 4.24
CA TYR A 238 6.60 -10.37 4.20
C TYR A 238 6.56 -11.75 4.86
N PHE A 239 7.61 -12.55 4.61
CA PHE A 239 7.76 -13.87 5.21
C PHE A 239 8.74 -13.82 6.38
N TYR A 240 8.33 -14.38 7.52
CA TYR A 240 9.19 -14.65 8.66
C TYR A 240 9.17 -16.14 8.97
N GLY A 241 10.27 -16.83 8.63
CA GLY A 241 10.27 -18.28 8.54
C GLY A 241 9.27 -18.74 7.47
N GLU A 242 8.32 -19.59 7.86
CA GLU A 242 7.22 -20.06 6.99
C GLU A 242 5.94 -19.22 7.15
N ARG A 243 5.90 -18.27 8.09
CA ARG A 243 4.73 -17.42 8.34
C ARG A 243 4.75 -16.22 7.42
N ASN A 244 3.58 -15.85 6.91
CA ASN A 244 3.37 -14.60 6.18
C ASN A 244 2.73 -13.60 7.14
N CYS A 245 3.38 -12.45 7.32
CA CYS A 245 2.98 -11.40 8.25
C CYS A 245 2.61 -10.13 7.49
N ASP A 246 1.56 -9.44 7.95
CA ASP A 246 1.12 -8.15 7.40
C ASP A 246 1.46 -6.99 8.35
N ILE A 247 1.95 -5.89 7.78
CA ILE A 247 2.08 -4.59 8.43
C ILE A 247 1.24 -3.57 7.68
N PHE A 248 0.38 -2.87 8.38
CA PHE A 248 -0.35 -1.74 7.82
C PHE A 248 0.26 -0.44 8.32
N PHE A 249 0.45 0.52 7.41
CA PHE A 249 0.85 1.88 7.75
C PHE A 249 -0.15 2.86 7.14
N ILE A 250 -0.70 3.74 7.98
CA ILE A 250 -1.76 4.66 7.60
C ILE A 250 -1.34 6.06 8.04
N ALA A 251 -1.37 7.03 7.12
CA ALA A 251 -1.27 8.45 7.45
C ALA A 251 -2.55 9.17 7.00
N ILE A 252 -3.23 9.80 7.95
CA ILE A 252 -4.50 10.50 7.73
C ILE A 252 -4.29 11.99 7.98
N PRO A 253 -4.23 12.82 6.92
CA PRO A 253 -4.08 14.25 7.06
C PRO A 253 -5.42 14.87 7.45
N TYR A 254 -5.40 15.67 8.51
CA TYR A 254 -6.46 16.61 8.86
C TYR A 254 -5.95 18.03 8.63
N GLU A 255 -6.81 19.04 8.75
CA GLU A 255 -6.45 20.44 8.50
C GLU A 255 -5.22 20.92 9.31
N ASN A 256 -5.12 20.50 10.58
CA ASN A 256 -4.09 20.98 11.52
C ASN A 256 -3.25 19.88 12.16
N CYS A 257 -3.37 18.63 11.73
CA CYS A 257 -2.59 17.52 12.28
C CYS A 257 -2.60 16.33 11.32
N THR A 258 -1.72 15.36 11.55
CA THR A 258 -1.75 14.07 10.84
C THR A 258 -1.74 12.93 11.84
N ASP A 259 -2.69 12.00 11.70
CA ASP A 259 -2.70 10.75 12.48
C ASP A 259 -1.90 9.69 11.74
N ILE A 260 -0.98 9.06 12.44
CA ILE A 260 -0.15 7.95 11.98
C ILE A 260 -0.55 6.71 12.75
N ILE A 261 -0.89 5.64 12.02
CA ILE A 261 -1.30 4.36 12.58
C ILE A 261 -0.42 3.28 11.98
N MET A 262 0.11 2.41 12.82
CA MET A 262 0.77 1.19 12.38
C MET A 262 0.09 -0.01 13.02
N VAL A 263 -0.24 -1.01 12.21
CA VAL A 263 -0.82 -2.27 12.68
C VAL A 263 0.15 -3.38 12.35
N ILE A 264 0.59 -4.11 13.37
CA ILE A 264 1.59 -5.18 13.24
C ILE A 264 1.01 -6.45 13.84
N GLU A 265 1.23 -7.60 13.23
CA GLU A 265 1.03 -8.89 13.91
C GLU A 265 1.92 -9.03 15.15
N ARG A 266 1.43 -9.73 16.18
CA ARG A 266 2.26 -10.12 17.34
C ARG A 266 3.38 -11.06 16.90
N ASP A 267 4.55 -10.88 17.48
CA ASP A 267 5.79 -11.59 17.12
C ASP A 267 6.09 -11.53 15.61
N PRO A 268 6.25 -10.31 15.05
CA PRO A 268 6.46 -10.08 13.62
C PRO A 268 7.79 -10.64 13.11
N GLY A 269 8.70 -11.02 14.02
CA GLY A 269 10.02 -11.56 13.67
C GLY A 269 11.02 -10.53 13.12
N ILE A 270 10.58 -9.29 13.01
CA ILE A 270 11.38 -8.10 12.71
C ILE A 270 11.10 -7.05 13.78
N ASN A 271 12.06 -6.16 14.04
CA ASN A 271 11.95 -5.25 15.18
C ASN A 271 11.11 -3.99 14.87
N CYS A 272 9.85 -4.19 14.49
CA CYS A 272 8.95 -3.10 14.11
C CYS A 272 8.57 -2.19 15.28
N GLU A 273 8.52 -2.72 16.51
CA GLU A 273 8.20 -1.93 17.70
C GLU A 273 9.34 -0.95 18.04
N GLU A 274 10.60 -1.42 18.10
CA GLU A 274 11.74 -0.51 18.30
C GLU A 274 11.86 0.51 17.16
N TYR A 275 11.63 0.07 15.91
CA TYR A 275 11.66 0.99 14.78
C TYR A 275 10.57 2.07 14.89
N TRP A 276 9.36 1.71 15.32
CA TRP A 276 8.30 2.67 15.57
C TRP A 276 8.66 3.65 16.68
N GLU A 277 9.17 3.16 17.81
CA GLU A 277 9.57 4.00 18.93
C GLU A 277 10.62 5.02 18.51
N TYR A 278 11.68 4.57 17.84
CA TYR A 278 12.71 5.44 17.30
C TYR A 278 12.14 6.47 16.31
N SER A 279 11.27 6.02 15.40
CA SER A 279 10.76 6.84 14.29
C SER A 279 9.64 7.78 14.71
N THR A 280 9.01 7.58 15.87
CA THR A 280 7.90 8.42 16.36
C THR A 280 8.24 9.22 17.63
N GLU A 281 9.49 9.13 18.08
CA GLU A 281 10.04 9.92 19.20
C GLU A 281 9.84 11.43 19.01
N SER A 282 9.93 11.91 17.77
CA SER A 282 9.67 13.31 17.41
C SER A 282 8.88 13.44 16.12
N ASP A 283 8.25 14.60 15.91
CA ASP A 283 7.44 14.87 14.72
C ASP A 283 8.30 14.89 13.45
N ILE A 284 9.56 15.36 13.52
CA ILE A 284 10.51 15.33 12.40
C ILE A 284 10.93 13.90 12.02
N ARG A 285 11.12 13.02 13.01
CA ARG A 285 11.37 11.59 12.73
C ARG A 285 10.14 10.91 12.17
N THR A 286 8.95 11.31 12.64
CA THR A 286 7.68 10.80 12.12
C THR A 286 7.49 11.23 10.66
N LEU A 287 7.88 12.46 10.30
CA LEU A 287 7.91 12.91 8.90
C LEU A 287 8.85 12.05 8.04
N ASN A 288 10.07 11.77 8.54
CA ASN A 288 11.02 10.88 7.86
C ASN A 288 10.45 9.48 7.62
N LEU A 289 9.70 8.95 8.59
CA LEU A 289 8.99 7.68 8.45
C LEU A 289 7.94 7.75 7.34
N VAL A 290 7.09 8.78 7.33
CA VAL A 290 6.06 8.93 6.28
C VAL A 290 6.69 8.97 4.88
N GLU A 291 7.74 9.78 4.68
CA GLU A 291 8.43 9.86 3.39
C GLU A 291 9.08 8.53 2.98
N THR A 292 9.65 7.82 3.96
CA THR A 292 10.22 6.47 3.74
C THR A 292 9.15 5.49 3.25
N ILE A 293 8.00 5.46 3.93
CA ILE A 293 6.89 4.57 3.58
C ILE A 293 6.27 4.95 2.24
N MET A 294 6.20 6.23 1.89
CA MET A 294 5.74 6.68 0.56
C MET A 294 6.60 6.14 -0.57
N MET A 295 7.91 5.95 -0.36
CA MET A 295 8.81 5.43 -1.40
C MET A 295 8.76 3.91 -1.53
N MET A 296 7.99 3.22 -0.68
CA MET A 296 7.82 1.76 -0.74
C MET A 296 6.54 1.33 -1.49
N SER A 297 5.70 2.26 -1.93
CA SER A 297 4.41 1.97 -2.57
C SER A 297 3.91 3.14 -3.41
N GLU A 298 3.11 2.86 -4.44
CA GLU A 298 2.43 3.90 -5.23
C GLU A 298 1.08 4.35 -4.62
N PHE A 299 0.61 3.70 -3.55
CA PHE A 299 -0.72 3.95 -2.99
C PHE A 299 -0.74 5.08 -1.96
N TRP A 300 -0.62 6.31 -2.46
CA TRP A 300 -0.79 7.53 -1.69
C TRP A 300 -1.38 8.66 -2.53
N PHE A 301 -2.00 9.62 -1.82
CA PHE A 301 -2.64 10.78 -2.40
C PHE A 301 -2.12 12.03 -1.72
N ILE A 302 -1.48 12.91 -2.48
CA ILE A 302 -0.75 14.07 -1.97
C ILE A 302 -1.38 15.38 -2.45
N LYS A 303 -1.23 16.44 -1.65
CA LYS A 303 -1.60 17.79 -2.06
C LYS A 303 -0.85 18.23 -3.33
N PRO A 304 -1.54 18.72 -4.37
CA PRO A 304 -0.87 19.00 -5.64
C PRO A 304 0.24 20.04 -5.56
N SER A 305 0.11 21.09 -4.74
CA SER A 305 1.18 22.10 -4.60
C SER A 305 2.51 21.52 -4.13
N VAL A 306 2.50 20.43 -3.34
CA VAL A 306 3.73 19.81 -2.80
C VAL A 306 4.62 19.31 -3.93
N ILE A 307 4.04 18.58 -4.88
CA ILE A 307 4.80 18.06 -6.02
C ILE A 307 5.04 19.17 -7.05
N ASN A 308 4.05 20.02 -7.32
CA ASN A 308 4.13 21.03 -8.37
C ASN A 308 5.17 22.13 -8.06
N SER A 309 5.48 22.39 -6.78
CA SER A 309 6.53 23.33 -6.40
C SER A 309 7.95 22.75 -6.50
N MET A 310 8.10 21.43 -6.64
CA MET A 310 9.41 20.78 -6.77
C MET A 310 10.02 21.02 -8.14
N SER A 311 11.35 21.02 -8.21
CA SER A 311 12.08 20.99 -9.47
C SER A 311 11.74 19.71 -10.26
N LYS A 312 11.89 19.78 -11.59
CA LYS A 312 11.68 18.60 -12.45
C LYS A 312 12.61 17.44 -12.09
N GLU A 313 13.84 17.73 -11.71
CA GLU A 313 14.82 16.75 -11.27
C GLU A 313 14.33 15.97 -10.03
N ARG A 314 13.84 16.66 -8.99
CA ARG A 314 13.27 16.01 -7.79
C ARG A 314 12.03 15.18 -8.12
N GLN A 315 11.15 15.68 -9.01
CA GLN A 315 9.99 14.92 -9.48
C GLN A 315 10.41 13.61 -10.18
N GLU A 316 11.44 13.63 -11.04
CA GLU A 316 11.96 12.42 -11.69
C GLU A 316 12.60 11.45 -10.70
N ILE A 317 13.35 11.94 -9.71
CA ILE A 317 13.94 11.09 -8.68
C ILE A 317 12.86 10.34 -7.91
N ILE A 318 11.80 11.01 -7.46
CA ILE A 318 10.69 10.37 -6.74
C ILE A 318 10.03 9.28 -7.61
N LYS A 319 9.73 9.60 -8.87
CA LYS A 319 9.09 8.65 -9.80
C LYS A 319 9.96 7.42 -10.05
N ASN A 320 11.27 7.61 -10.21
CA ASN A 320 12.22 6.52 -10.39
C ASN A 320 12.42 5.73 -9.10
N ASP A 321 12.51 6.36 -7.94
CA ASP A 321 12.73 5.65 -6.67
C ASP A 321 11.53 4.76 -6.30
N ILE A 322 10.30 5.18 -6.64
CA ILE A 322 9.11 4.31 -6.52
C ILE A 322 9.19 3.13 -7.49
N TRP A 323 9.66 3.36 -8.71
CA TRP A 323 9.89 2.27 -9.70
C TRP A 323 10.87 1.22 -9.17
N PHE A 324 11.93 1.68 -8.50
CA PHE A 324 12.98 0.85 -7.93
C PHE A 324 12.83 0.65 -6.41
N ALA A 325 11.61 0.62 -5.88
CA ALA A 325 11.37 0.44 -4.45
C ALA A 325 12.03 -0.83 -3.87
N SER A 326 12.27 -1.85 -4.71
CA SER A 326 12.97 -3.09 -4.34
C SER A 326 14.48 -2.94 -4.11
N GLU A 327 15.09 -1.82 -4.51
CA GLU A 327 16.51 -1.52 -4.20
C GLU A 327 16.69 -1.01 -2.78
N ARG A 328 15.62 -0.51 -2.16
CA ARG A 328 15.65 0.04 -0.80
C ARG A 328 15.64 -1.09 0.21
N LYS A 329 16.41 -0.93 1.30
CA LYS A 329 16.25 -1.80 2.46
C LYS A 329 14.95 -1.47 3.16
N HIS A 330 14.31 -2.46 3.80
CA HIS A 330 13.11 -2.22 4.60
C HIS A 330 13.40 -1.13 5.63
N PHE A 331 12.53 -0.12 5.67
CA PHE A 331 12.60 0.98 6.64
C PHE A 331 13.83 1.89 6.54
N GLU A 332 14.62 1.79 5.46
CA GLU A 332 15.73 2.70 5.18
C GLU A 332 15.22 4.13 4.97
N PRO A 333 15.68 5.12 5.78
CA PRO A 333 15.23 6.50 5.68
C PRO A 333 15.33 7.05 4.26
N TYR A 334 14.34 7.83 3.84
CA TYR A 334 14.46 8.57 2.59
C TYR A 334 15.47 9.72 2.73
N ASP A 335 16.33 9.86 1.73
CA ASP A 335 17.48 10.78 1.71
C ASP A 335 17.16 12.12 1.04
N MET A 336 15.91 12.32 0.59
CA MET A 336 15.43 13.56 -0.01
C MET A 336 14.08 13.94 0.61
N SER A 337 13.91 15.22 0.92
CA SER A 337 12.66 15.74 1.46
C SER A 337 11.56 15.70 0.39
N ILE A 338 10.34 15.36 0.79
CA ILE A 338 9.11 15.50 -0.02
C ILE A 338 8.29 16.68 0.50
N PHE A 339 8.30 16.91 1.81
CA PHE A 339 7.48 17.94 2.45
C PHE A 339 8.33 19.10 3.01
N ASP A 340 9.01 19.84 2.13
CA ASP A 340 9.99 20.88 2.53
C ASP A 340 9.42 21.90 3.53
N GLU A 341 8.19 22.38 3.30
CA GLU A 341 7.58 23.38 4.18
C GLU A 341 7.20 22.81 5.55
N VAL A 342 6.73 21.57 5.61
CA VAL A 342 6.46 20.88 6.89
C VAL A 342 7.77 20.64 7.62
N ARG A 343 8.80 20.17 6.90
CA ARG A 343 10.13 19.92 7.45
C ARG A 343 10.73 21.19 8.06
N LYS A 344 10.71 22.33 7.34
CA LYS A 344 11.21 23.62 7.84
C LYS A 344 10.52 24.06 9.14
N LYS A 345 9.21 23.83 9.28
CA LYS A 345 8.50 24.11 10.54
C LYS A 345 8.98 23.21 11.68
N LEU A 346 9.03 21.90 11.43
CA LEU A 346 9.35 20.91 12.47
C LEU A 346 10.79 21.01 12.99
N ILE A 347 11.74 21.44 12.15
CA ILE A 347 13.15 21.56 12.56
C ILE A 347 13.45 22.84 13.33
N SER A 348 12.54 23.83 13.35
CA SER A 348 12.79 25.14 13.97
C SER A 348 13.07 25.07 15.48
N GLU A 349 12.63 24.00 16.14
CA GLU A 349 12.82 23.74 17.58
C GLU A 349 13.87 22.64 17.85
N CYS A 350 14.55 22.14 16.82
CA CYS A 350 15.56 21.09 16.96
C CYS A 350 16.95 21.67 17.26
N ASP A 351 17.90 20.81 17.66
CA ASP A 351 19.30 21.20 17.79
C ASP A 351 19.97 21.46 16.43
N ASP A 352 21.06 22.24 16.43
CA ASP A 352 21.79 22.66 15.22
C ASP A 352 22.21 21.48 14.33
N ARG A 353 22.56 20.33 14.93
CA ARG A 353 22.96 19.15 14.18
C ARG A 353 21.76 18.56 13.44
N THR A 354 20.62 18.38 14.11
CA THR A 354 19.40 17.93 13.46
C THR A 354 18.93 18.93 12.39
N ILE A 355 18.99 20.24 12.66
CA ILE A 355 18.66 21.27 11.66
C ILE A 355 19.53 21.10 10.41
N SER A 356 20.85 21.01 10.57
CA SER A 356 21.78 20.85 9.44
C SER A 356 21.50 19.57 8.64
N MET A 357 21.27 18.44 9.33
CA MET A 357 21.01 17.16 8.67
C MET A 357 19.68 17.15 7.90
N GLU A 358 18.65 17.83 8.40
CA GLU A 358 17.34 17.84 7.77
C GLU A 358 17.23 18.91 6.67
N LEU A 359 17.97 20.02 6.77
CA LEU A 359 18.13 20.98 5.67
C LEU A 359 18.90 20.39 4.49
N ASP A 360 19.83 19.46 4.75
CA ASP A 360 20.56 18.72 3.70
C ASP A 360 19.58 18.02 2.73
N LYS A 361 18.56 17.35 3.27
CA LYS A 361 17.51 16.67 2.48
C LYS A 361 16.68 17.61 1.61
N ILE A 362 16.62 18.91 1.93
CA ILE A 362 15.90 19.92 1.15
C ILE A 362 16.81 20.49 0.07
N ASN A 363 18.04 20.84 0.44
CA ASN A 363 18.94 21.64 -0.37
C ASN A 363 19.78 20.80 -1.34
N ASN A 364 20.04 19.54 -0.98
CA ASN A 364 20.87 18.64 -1.77
C ASN A 364 20.02 17.60 -2.49
N ILE A 365 20.33 17.40 -3.76
CA ILE A 365 19.75 16.35 -4.59
C ILE A 365 20.70 15.17 -4.52
N PRO A 366 20.31 14.04 -3.88
CA PRO A 366 21.22 12.94 -3.74
C PRO A 366 21.43 12.23 -5.08
N TYR A 367 22.66 11.75 -5.28
CA TYR A 367 23.03 11.03 -6.49
C TYR A 367 22.19 9.75 -6.66
N ARG A 368 21.78 9.49 -7.91
CA ARG A 368 21.17 8.23 -8.32
C ARG A 368 22.00 7.63 -9.44
N GLU A 369 22.20 6.31 -9.39
CA GLU A 369 22.79 5.58 -10.52
C GLU A 369 21.99 5.83 -11.80
N ASN A 370 22.65 5.72 -12.95
CA ASN A 370 22.00 5.89 -14.24
C ASN A 370 20.77 4.99 -14.39
N LEU A 371 19.67 5.53 -14.93
CA LEU A 371 18.38 4.84 -15.04
C LEU A 371 18.49 3.50 -15.80
N GLU A 372 19.22 3.45 -16.91
CA GLU A 372 19.38 2.21 -17.68
C GLU A 372 20.16 1.17 -16.90
N PHE A 373 21.18 1.59 -16.15
CA PHE A 373 21.92 0.69 -15.27
C PHE A 373 21.05 0.10 -14.15
N ARG A 374 20.21 0.93 -13.51
CA ARG A 374 19.24 0.46 -12.49
C ARG A 374 18.24 -0.52 -13.11
N LYS A 375 17.72 -0.26 -14.32
CA LYS A 375 16.85 -1.18 -15.06
C LYS A 375 17.53 -2.53 -15.32
N GLU A 376 18.78 -2.52 -15.78
CA GLU A 376 19.55 -3.75 -16.01
C GLU A 376 19.75 -4.56 -14.73
N LYS A 377 20.13 -3.89 -13.63
CA LYS A 377 20.32 -4.52 -12.31
C LYS A 377 19.02 -5.16 -11.82
N MET A 378 17.91 -4.43 -11.87
CA MET A 378 16.59 -4.95 -11.51
C MET A 378 16.20 -6.17 -12.36
N HIS A 379 16.42 -6.13 -13.67
CA HIS A 379 16.16 -7.28 -14.54
C HIS A 379 17.04 -8.49 -14.20
N LYS A 380 18.32 -8.28 -13.87
CA LYS A 380 19.22 -9.35 -13.44
C LYS A 380 18.75 -9.99 -12.13
N GLU A 381 18.35 -9.20 -11.15
CA GLU A 381 17.83 -9.71 -9.86
C GLU A 381 16.51 -10.46 -10.04
N MET A 382 15.57 -9.93 -10.84
CA MET A 382 14.33 -10.65 -11.18
C MET A 382 14.61 -12.01 -11.83
N ASN A 383 15.56 -12.08 -12.78
CA ASN A 383 15.94 -13.33 -13.43
C ASN A 383 16.63 -14.31 -12.45
N ARG A 384 17.43 -13.81 -11.51
CA ARG A 384 18.08 -14.61 -10.46
C ARG A 384 17.04 -15.22 -9.53
N GLN A 385 16.09 -14.44 -9.03
CA GLN A 385 14.99 -14.91 -8.18
C GLN A 385 14.16 -15.96 -8.91
N TYR A 386 13.83 -15.72 -10.18
CA TYR A 386 13.14 -16.71 -11.01
C TYR A 386 13.94 -18.01 -11.10
N THR A 387 15.24 -17.95 -11.40
CA THR A 387 16.11 -19.14 -11.50
C THR A 387 16.23 -19.89 -10.18
N GLN A 388 16.27 -19.20 -9.04
CA GLN A 388 16.27 -19.82 -7.72
C GLN A 388 14.95 -20.55 -7.40
N ILE A 389 13.81 -19.98 -7.82
CA ILE A 389 12.51 -20.65 -7.74
C ILE A 389 12.51 -21.92 -8.62
N MET A 390 13.03 -21.83 -9.85
CA MET A 390 13.16 -22.99 -10.75
C MET A 390 14.06 -24.10 -10.18
N ALA A 391 15.08 -23.75 -9.40
CA ALA A 391 16.01 -24.70 -8.80
C ALA A 391 15.47 -25.38 -7.53
N LYS A 392 14.59 -24.71 -6.77
CA LYS A 392 13.93 -25.27 -5.58
C LYS A 392 12.74 -26.18 -5.89
N GLY A 393 12.21 -26.12 -7.11
CA GLY A 393 11.15 -27.00 -7.61
C GLY A 393 11.64 -28.25 -8.34
N ARG A 394 12.92 -28.64 -8.19
CA ARG A 394 13.49 -29.87 -8.77
C ARG A 394 13.79 -30.90 -7.70
#